data_AF-A0A7S3HTH9-F1
#
_entry.id   AF-A0A7S3HTH9-F1
#
_cell.length_a   1.000
_cell.length_b   1.000
_cell.length_c   1.000
_cell.angle_alpha   90.00
_cell.angle_beta   90.00
_cell.angle_gamma   90.00
#
_symmetry.space_group_name_H-M   'P 1'
#
loop_
_entity.id
_entity.type
_entity.pdbx_description
1 polymer ?
#
loop_
_entity_poly.entity_id
_entity_poly.type
_entity_poly.pdbx_seq_one_letter_code
_entity_poly.pdbx_strand_id
1 'polypeptide(L)'
;GTYAQLSTGTWLGILKSFNTNAYNEEVVKRLQALLLKQAELQAPRGAPKPKLSQGALDALSQQARADPVFLDALGSTTALGMWHNLERTPLTDESLVQDLPRDSQARWLVQALREGYIGDVAMAARESALEVAANAAADTLGKLREAVDSAAFGAKNGVLAVGPGSSMARVQEASVKAAGAVEALQAARDRFAEAGGRADGSADRGAWQAKLQELSLAHASAPAVAAELRRLSQSIADG
;
A
#
# COMPACT_ATOMS: atom_id res chain seq x y z
N GLY A 1 4.32 28.33 -2.75
CA GLY A 1 2.93 28.25 -3.25
C GLY A 1 2.86 28.72 -4.68
N THR A 2 2.72 30.03 -4.90
CA THR A 2 2.40 30.62 -6.20
C THR A 2 3.50 30.51 -7.26
N TYR A 3 4.77 30.72 -6.88
CA TYR A 3 5.91 30.59 -7.80
C TYR A 3 6.07 29.16 -8.35
N ALA A 4 5.79 28.15 -7.53
CA ALA A 4 5.82 26.74 -7.93
C ALA A 4 4.65 26.41 -8.87
N GLN A 5 3.45 26.94 -8.62
CA GLN A 5 2.30 26.75 -9.51
C GLN A 5 2.51 27.42 -10.88
N LEU A 6 3.13 28.61 -10.92
CA LEU A 6 3.47 29.31 -12.16
C LEU A 6 4.54 28.59 -12.96
N SER A 7 5.59 28.08 -12.31
CA SER A 7 6.64 27.31 -12.99
C SER A 7 6.11 25.98 -13.51
N THR A 8 5.29 25.27 -12.72
CA THR A 8 4.69 24.02 -13.17
C THR A 8 3.64 24.23 -14.25
N GLY A 9 2.85 25.31 -14.18
CA GLY A 9 1.88 25.65 -15.24
C GLY A 9 2.56 26.00 -16.56
N THR A 10 3.62 26.81 -16.51
CA THR A 10 4.44 27.12 -17.69
C THR A 10 5.06 25.85 -18.28
N TRP A 11 5.62 24.98 -17.44
CA TRP A 11 6.21 23.72 -17.88
C TRP A 11 5.18 22.78 -18.52
N LEU A 12 4.02 22.59 -17.89
CA LEU A 12 2.93 21.77 -18.45
C LEU A 12 2.42 22.36 -19.78
N GLY A 13 2.35 23.68 -19.90
CA GLY A 13 2.01 24.35 -21.16
C GLY A 13 3.01 24.04 -22.27
N ILE A 14 4.32 24.13 -21.98
CA ILE A 14 5.39 23.74 -22.92
C ILE A 14 5.23 22.26 -23.31
N LEU A 15 5.08 21.37 -22.34
CA LEU A 15 4.92 19.95 -22.63
C LEU A 15 3.69 19.68 -23.51
N LYS A 16 2.54 20.31 -23.21
CA LYS A 16 1.33 20.15 -24.01
C LYS A 16 1.53 20.57 -25.47
N SER A 17 2.35 21.59 -25.72
CA SER A 17 2.62 22.09 -27.08
C SER A 17 3.66 21.28 -27.86
N PHE A 18 4.66 20.68 -27.19
CA PHE A 18 5.80 20.04 -27.86
C PHE A 18 5.84 18.52 -27.71
N ASN A 19 5.21 17.95 -26.68
CA ASN A 19 5.20 16.51 -26.41
C ASN A 19 4.01 16.11 -25.53
N THR A 20 2.87 15.82 -26.15
CA THR A 20 1.62 15.41 -25.47
C THR A 20 1.80 14.18 -24.57
N ASN A 21 2.67 13.24 -24.94
CA ASN A 21 2.94 12.05 -24.12
C ASN A 21 3.64 12.44 -22.81
N ALA A 22 4.67 13.29 -22.88
CA ALA A 22 5.35 13.79 -21.69
C ALA A 22 4.44 14.67 -20.81
N TYR A 23 3.55 15.46 -21.43
CA TYR A 23 2.50 16.19 -20.70
C TYR A 23 1.61 15.24 -19.89
N ASN A 24 1.06 14.21 -20.54
CA ASN A 24 0.19 13.23 -19.90
C ASN A 24 0.91 12.52 -18.74
N GLU A 25 2.19 12.16 -18.93
CA GLU A 25 2.99 11.53 -17.87
C GLU A 25 3.17 12.44 -16.65
N GLU A 26 3.46 13.72 -16.84
CA GLU A 26 3.62 14.66 -15.73
C GLU A 26 2.30 14.93 -15.00
N VAL A 27 1.18 15.02 -15.73
CA VAL A 27 -0.15 15.14 -15.10
C VAL A 27 -0.49 13.88 -14.28
N VAL A 28 -0.23 12.69 -14.83
CA VAL A 28 -0.46 11.41 -14.13
C VAL A 28 0.42 11.28 -12.89
N LYS A 29 1.71 11.62 -12.95
CA LYS A 29 2.60 11.60 -11.77
C LYS A 29 2.09 12.51 -10.66
N ARG A 30 1.58 13.68 -11.02
CA ARG A 30 0.98 14.61 -10.06
C ARG A 30 -0.28 14.03 -9.44
N LEU A 31 -1.16 13.43 -10.25
CA LEU A 31 -2.33 12.72 -9.74
C LEU A 31 -1.92 11.63 -8.75
N GLN A 32 -0.95 10.78 -9.09
CA GLN A 32 -0.43 9.75 -8.15
C GLN A 32 0.03 10.36 -6.82
N ALA A 33 0.80 11.45 -6.87
CA ALA A 33 1.26 12.15 -5.66
C ALA A 33 0.08 12.70 -4.83
N LEU A 34 -0.95 13.22 -5.50
CA LEU A 34 -2.18 13.67 -4.84
C LEU A 34 -2.93 12.50 -4.21
N LEU A 35 -3.09 11.37 -4.90
CA LEU A 35 -3.79 10.19 -4.36
C LEU A 35 -3.06 9.59 -3.16
N LEU A 36 -1.72 9.58 -3.18
CA LEU A 36 -0.90 9.22 -2.01
C LEU A 36 -1.15 10.18 -0.83
N LYS A 37 -1.21 11.49 -1.09
CA LYS A 37 -1.56 12.48 -0.07
C LYS A 37 -2.98 12.27 0.49
N GLN A 38 -3.92 11.91 -0.38
CA GLN A 38 -5.29 11.64 0.03
C GLN A 38 -5.39 10.39 0.91
N ALA A 39 -4.62 9.34 0.59
CA ALA A 39 -4.49 8.18 1.48
C ALA A 39 -3.94 8.60 2.85
N GLU A 40 -2.88 9.43 2.89
CA GLU A 40 -2.31 9.96 4.15
C GLU A 40 -3.34 10.75 4.98
N LEU A 41 -4.17 11.57 4.32
CA LEU A 41 -5.18 12.41 4.99
C LEU A 41 -6.36 11.62 5.54
N GLN A 42 -6.69 10.48 4.93
CA GLN A 42 -7.77 9.59 5.41
C GLN A 42 -7.33 8.64 6.52
N ALA A 43 -6.02 8.51 6.76
CA ALA A 43 -5.51 7.67 7.82
C ALA A 43 -5.86 8.23 9.21
N PRO A 44 -6.24 7.38 10.18
CA PRO A 44 -6.45 7.80 11.56
C PRO A 44 -5.20 8.49 12.12
N ARG A 45 -5.39 9.53 12.93
CA ARG A 45 -4.26 10.24 13.57
C ARG A 45 -3.40 9.27 14.38
N GLY A 46 -2.09 9.27 14.10
CA GLY A 46 -1.13 8.39 14.76
C GLY A 46 -0.96 7.01 14.11
N ALA A 47 -1.77 6.67 13.10
CA ALA A 47 -1.54 5.48 12.30
C ALA A 47 -0.33 5.67 11.37
N PRO A 48 0.39 4.58 11.02
CA PRO A 48 1.41 4.64 9.98
C PRO A 48 0.81 5.15 8.68
N LYS A 49 1.58 5.95 7.94
CA LYS A 49 1.17 6.49 6.65
C LYS A 49 0.86 5.34 5.69
N PRO A 50 -0.37 5.24 5.16
CA PRO A 50 -0.69 4.21 4.19
C PRO A 50 0.18 4.41 2.95
N LYS A 51 0.72 3.31 2.44
CA LYS A 51 1.37 3.27 1.13
C LYS A 51 0.37 2.69 0.15
N LEU A 52 0.39 3.18 -1.08
CA LEU A 52 -0.31 2.52 -2.18
C LEU A 52 0.69 1.59 -2.86
N SER A 53 0.28 0.37 -3.20
CA SER A 53 1.12 -0.56 -3.95
C SER A 53 1.40 0.01 -5.35
N GLN A 54 2.52 -0.38 -5.97
CA GLN A 54 2.84 0.08 -7.32
C GLN A 54 1.77 -0.34 -8.32
N GLY A 55 1.22 -1.56 -8.18
CA GLY A 55 0.13 -2.04 -9.02
C GLY A 55 -1.15 -1.19 -8.91
N ALA A 56 -1.50 -0.76 -7.69
CA ALA A 56 -2.63 0.16 -7.50
C ALA A 56 -2.37 1.52 -8.16
N LEU A 57 -1.16 2.08 -7.99
CA LEU A 57 -0.77 3.34 -8.65
C LEU A 57 -0.80 3.22 -10.17
N ASP A 58 -0.36 2.09 -10.73
CA ASP A 58 -0.36 1.83 -12.16
C ASP A 58 -1.79 1.69 -12.71
N ALA A 59 -2.69 1.00 -11.99
CA ALA A 59 -4.10 0.89 -12.36
C ALA A 59 -4.80 2.26 -12.37
N LEU A 60 -4.62 3.06 -11.31
CA LEU A 60 -5.16 4.43 -11.21
C LEU A 60 -4.60 5.33 -12.32
N SER A 61 -3.34 5.10 -12.72
CA SER A 61 -2.69 5.81 -13.81
C SER A 61 -3.26 5.44 -15.18
N GLN A 62 -3.55 4.15 -15.39
CA GLN A 62 -4.20 3.68 -16.62
C GLN A 62 -5.61 4.24 -16.75
N GLN A 63 -6.38 4.26 -15.65
CA GLN A 63 -7.70 4.89 -15.61
C GLN A 63 -7.62 6.38 -15.98
N ALA A 64 -6.67 7.12 -15.40
CA ALA A 64 -6.45 8.52 -15.77
C ALA A 64 -6.10 8.68 -17.25
N ARG A 65 -5.21 7.83 -17.79
CA ARG A 65 -4.83 7.86 -19.22
C ARG A 65 -5.98 7.52 -20.17
N ALA A 66 -6.96 6.75 -19.71
CA ALA A 66 -8.15 6.43 -20.48
C ALA A 66 -9.15 7.60 -20.57
N ASP A 67 -9.00 8.63 -19.72
CA ASP A 67 -9.83 9.84 -19.73
C ASP A 67 -9.01 11.10 -20.10
N PRO A 68 -8.89 11.40 -21.41
CA PRO A 68 -8.11 12.55 -21.87
C PRO A 68 -8.74 13.89 -21.48
N VAL A 69 -10.06 13.96 -21.26
CA VAL A 69 -10.75 15.19 -20.84
C VAL A 69 -10.40 15.50 -19.38
N PHE A 70 -10.38 14.47 -18.54
CA PHE A 70 -9.94 14.59 -17.16
C PHE A 70 -8.46 14.95 -17.04
N LEU A 71 -7.57 14.34 -17.83
CA LEU A 71 -6.16 14.72 -17.84
C LEU A 71 -5.95 16.18 -18.23
N ASP A 72 -6.66 16.65 -19.25
CA ASP A 72 -6.54 18.06 -19.67
C ASP A 72 -7.02 19.01 -18.57
N ALA A 73 -8.11 18.67 -17.91
CA ALA A 73 -8.63 19.43 -16.79
C ALA A 73 -7.69 19.43 -15.58
N LEU A 74 -7.04 18.30 -15.27
CA LEU A 74 -6.04 18.20 -14.20
C LEU A 74 -4.77 19.02 -14.49
N GLY A 75 -4.40 19.17 -15.75
CA GLY A 75 -3.28 20.02 -16.16
C GLY A 75 -3.64 21.51 -16.36
N SER A 76 -4.91 21.89 -16.15
CA SER A 76 -5.37 23.26 -16.34
C SER A 76 -4.89 24.22 -15.25
N THR A 77 -4.89 25.52 -15.55
CA THR A 77 -4.59 26.57 -14.57
C THR A 77 -5.54 26.55 -13.36
N THR A 78 -6.80 26.18 -13.58
CA THR A 78 -7.79 25.98 -12.51
C THR A 78 -7.34 24.90 -11.53
N ALA A 79 -6.98 23.71 -12.04
CA ALA A 79 -6.49 22.60 -11.22
C ALA A 79 -5.21 22.97 -10.48
N LEU A 80 -4.28 23.67 -11.15
CA LEU A 80 -3.05 24.15 -10.53
C LEU A 80 -3.32 25.12 -9.38
N GLY A 81 -4.28 26.04 -9.54
CA GLY A 81 -4.66 27.02 -8.53
C GLY A 81 -5.21 26.37 -7.26
N MET A 82 -6.00 25.30 -7.41
CA MET A 82 -6.58 24.57 -6.27
C MET A 82 -5.72 23.43 -5.72
N TRP A 83 -4.63 23.07 -6.42
CA TRP A 83 -3.80 21.89 -6.10
C TRP A 83 -3.36 21.82 -4.63
N HIS A 84 -2.92 22.95 -4.07
CA HIS A 84 -2.49 23.03 -2.68
C HIS A 84 -3.62 22.71 -1.68
N ASN A 85 -4.86 23.05 -2.00
CA ASN A 85 -6.01 22.74 -1.16
C ASN A 85 -6.36 21.24 -1.25
N LEU A 86 -6.25 20.67 -2.45
CA LEU A 86 -6.42 19.23 -2.68
C LEU A 86 -5.35 18.41 -1.94
N GLU A 87 -4.14 18.91 -1.73
CA GLU A 87 -3.09 18.17 -1.00
C GLU A 87 -3.27 18.18 0.53
N ARG A 88 -4.13 19.05 1.07
CA ARG A 88 -4.24 19.31 2.52
C ARG A 88 -5.60 18.98 3.10
N THR A 89 -6.61 18.90 2.25
CA THR A 89 -8.00 18.68 2.65
C THR A 89 -8.43 17.33 2.09
N PRO A 90 -9.02 16.44 2.91
CA PRO A 90 -9.58 15.20 2.40
C PRO A 90 -10.55 15.51 1.26
N LEU A 91 -10.46 14.77 0.15
CA LEU A 91 -11.38 14.98 -0.97
C LEU A 91 -12.83 14.81 -0.53
N THR A 92 -13.12 14.00 0.50
CA THR A 92 -14.45 13.82 1.08
C THR A 92 -15.01 15.04 1.83
N ASP A 93 -14.19 16.06 2.09
CA ASP A 93 -14.59 17.26 2.82
C ASP A 93 -15.40 18.22 1.93
N GLU A 94 -16.66 18.47 2.28
CA GLU A 94 -17.57 19.34 1.53
C GLU A 94 -17.08 20.79 1.37
N SER A 95 -16.18 21.27 2.24
CA SER A 95 -15.61 22.61 2.11
C SER A 95 -14.86 22.83 0.79
N LEU A 96 -14.37 21.76 0.15
CA LEU A 96 -13.71 21.83 -1.17
C LEU A 96 -14.65 22.26 -2.31
N VAL A 97 -15.97 22.10 -2.14
CA VAL A 97 -16.97 22.39 -3.18
C VAL A 97 -18.03 23.40 -2.75
N GLN A 98 -18.18 23.66 -1.45
CA GLN A 98 -19.25 24.48 -0.89
C GLN A 98 -19.32 25.88 -1.52
N ASP A 99 -18.19 26.55 -1.66
CA ASP A 99 -18.11 27.94 -2.16
C ASP A 99 -17.81 28.03 -3.66
N LEU A 100 -17.70 26.90 -4.36
CA LEU A 100 -17.47 26.87 -5.80
C LEU A 100 -18.79 27.05 -6.57
N PRO A 101 -18.80 27.71 -7.74
CA PRO A 101 -19.97 27.73 -8.61
C PRO A 101 -20.36 26.32 -9.08
N ARG A 102 -21.67 26.07 -9.28
CA ARG A 102 -22.20 24.74 -9.67
C ARG A 102 -21.56 24.20 -10.95
N ASP A 103 -21.45 25.04 -11.97
CA ASP A 103 -20.94 24.66 -13.29
C ASP A 103 -19.44 24.97 -13.46
N SER A 104 -18.71 25.16 -12.35
CA SER A 104 -17.28 25.45 -12.42
C SER A 104 -16.46 24.20 -12.70
N GLN A 105 -15.42 24.34 -13.52
CA GLN A 105 -14.42 23.30 -13.76
C GLN A 105 -13.80 22.80 -12.43
N ALA A 106 -13.59 23.69 -11.47
CA ALA A 106 -13.05 23.36 -10.15
C ALA A 106 -13.97 22.39 -9.38
N ARG A 107 -15.29 22.63 -9.37
CA ARG A 107 -16.25 21.74 -8.73
C ARG A 107 -16.30 20.39 -9.43
N TRP A 108 -16.41 20.40 -10.75
CA TRP A 108 -16.40 19.19 -11.57
C TRP A 108 -15.16 18.34 -11.32
N LEU A 109 -13.98 18.96 -11.23
CA LEU A 109 -12.71 18.27 -11.01
C LEU A 109 -12.64 17.61 -9.63
N VAL A 110 -13.13 18.28 -8.58
CA VAL A 110 -13.21 17.69 -7.24
C VAL A 110 -14.18 16.51 -7.23
N GLN A 111 -15.32 16.62 -7.90
CA GLN A 111 -16.29 15.53 -8.01
C GLN A 111 -15.73 14.33 -8.78
N ALA A 112 -15.09 14.57 -9.93
CA ALA A 112 -14.42 13.53 -10.71
C ALA A 112 -13.33 12.81 -9.91
N LEU A 113 -12.54 13.54 -9.11
CA LEU A 113 -11.56 12.94 -8.20
C LEU A 113 -12.20 12.10 -7.09
N ARG A 114 -13.30 12.59 -6.50
CA ARG A 114 -14.05 11.87 -5.45
C ARG A 114 -14.63 10.56 -5.99
N GLU A 115 -15.40 10.65 -7.06
CA GLU A 115 -16.16 9.52 -7.62
C GLU A 115 -15.24 8.52 -8.31
N GLY A 116 -14.20 9.01 -9.00
CA GLY A 116 -13.31 8.18 -9.80
C GLY A 116 -12.19 7.49 -9.02
N TYR A 117 -11.75 8.03 -7.87
CA TYR A 117 -10.49 7.58 -7.26
C TYR A 117 -10.54 7.33 -5.74
N ILE A 118 -11.46 7.96 -4.98
CA ILE A 118 -11.41 7.83 -3.51
C ILE A 118 -11.74 6.42 -3.02
N GLY A 119 -12.70 5.75 -3.66
CA GLY A 119 -13.01 4.35 -3.35
C GLY A 119 -11.79 3.44 -3.53
N ASP A 120 -11.13 3.56 -4.67
CA ASP A 120 -9.97 2.73 -5.03
C ASP A 120 -8.75 3.03 -4.15
N VAL A 121 -8.51 4.31 -3.83
CA VAL A 121 -7.45 4.70 -2.89
C VAL A 121 -7.70 4.15 -1.50
N ALA A 122 -8.94 4.22 -1.00
CA ALA A 122 -9.29 3.67 0.29
C ALA A 122 -9.12 2.13 0.33
N MET A 123 -9.49 1.44 -0.76
CA MET A 123 -9.30 0.00 -0.91
C MET A 123 -7.82 -0.38 -0.95
N ALA A 124 -7.03 0.25 -1.81
CA ALA A 124 -5.60 -0.01 -1.95
C ALA A 124 -4.82 0.32 -0.66
N ALA A 125 -5.22 1.35 0.08
CA ALA A 125 -4.64 1.67 1.38
C ALA A 125 -4.91 0.58 2.43
N ARG A 126 -6.11 0.00 2.43
CA ARG A 126 -6.47 -1.12 3.32
C ARG A 126 -5.73 -2.40 2.95
N GLU A 127 -5.61 -2.69 1.66
CA GLU A 127 -4.82 -3.81 1.15
C GLU A 127 -3.35 -3.70 1.57
N SER A 128 -2.74 -2.53 1.38
CA SER A 128 -1.35 -2.31 1.82
C SER A 128 -1.20 -2.41 3.34
N ALA A 129 -2.17 -1.92 4.12
CA ALA A 129 -2.16 -2.08 5.57
C ALA A 129 -2.21 -3.56 5.99
N LEU A 130 -2.99 -4.38 5.29
CA LEU A 130 -3.04 -5.82 5.48
C LEU A 130 -1.68 -6.47 5.16
N GLU A 131 -1.06 -6.11 4.04
CA GLU A 131 0.27 -6.61 3.65
C GLU A 131 1.35 -6.24 4.67
N VAL A 132 1.37 -4.99 5.14
CA VAL A 132 2.30 -4.52 6.18
C VAL A 132 2.10 -5.29 7.48
N ALA A 133 0.85 -5.50 7.90
CA ALA A 133 0.55 -6.28 9.10
C ALA A 133 0.96 -7.76 8.94
N ALA A 134 0.77 -8.35 7.76
CA ALA A 134 1.19 -9.71 7.46
C ALA A 134 2.72 -9.86 7.54
N ASN A 135 3.47 -8.92 6.96
CA ASN A 135 4.93 -8.90 7.02
C ASN A 135 5.44 -8.72 8.46
N ALA A 136 4.81 -7.84 9.26
CA ALA A 136 5.16 -7.66 10.66
C ALA A 136 4.87 -8.91 11.51
N ALA A 137 3.75 -9.59 11.27
CA ALA A 137 3.43 -10.87 11.90
C ALA A 137 4.44 -11.95 11.51
N ALA A 138 4.83 -12.03 10.24
CA ALA A 138 5.83 -12.99 9.77
C ALA A 138 7.20 -12.76 10.43
N ASP A 139 7.69 -11.52 10.50
CA ASP A 139 8.96 -11.16 11.14
C ASP A 139 8.97 -11.49 12.65
N THR A 140 7.90 -11.13 13.36
CA THR A 140 7.80 -11.40 14.80
C THR A 140 7.65 -12.89 15.12
N LEU A 141 6.92 -13.66 14.30
CA LEU A 141 6.86 -15.12 14.41
C LEU A 141 8.20 -15.79 14.09
N GLY A 142 8.95 -15.25 13.12
CA GLY A 142 10.32 -15.68 12.84
C GLY A 142 11.24 -15.51 14.06
N LYS A 143 11.22 -14.33 14.68
CA LYS A 143 11.97 -14.04 15.92
C LYS A 143 11.55 -14.93 17.09
N LEU A 144 10.26 -15.26 17.21
CA LEU A 144 9.78 -16.21 18.21
C LEU A 144 10.37 -17.61 17.96
N ARG A 145 10.37 -18.08 16.72
CA ARG A 145 10.96 -19.39 16.37
C ARG A 145 12.44 -19.44 16.72
N GLU A 146 13.21 -18.41 16.37
CA GLU A 146 14.62 -18.30 16.73
C GLU A 146 14.85 -18.30 18.25
N ALA A 147 14.02 -17.58 19.00
CA ALA A 147 14.10 -17.55 20.46
C ALA A 147 13.81 -18.94 21.08
N VAL A 148 12.80 -19.64 20.57
CA VAL A 148 12.43 -20.99 21.00
C VAL A 148 13.54 -21.99 20.67
N ASP A 149 14.09 -21.95 19.46
CA ASP A 149 15.20 -22.82 19.06
C ASP A 149 16.44 -22.57 19.92
N SER A 150 16.75 -21.31 20.24
CA SER A 150 17.83 -20.93 21.15
C SER A 150 17.59 -21.45 22.58
N ALA A 151 16.37 -21.34 23.10
CA ALA A 151 16.01 -21.86 24.42
C ALA A 151 16.05 -23.39 24.46
N ALA A 152 15.56 -24.06 23.42
CA ALA A 152 15.61 -25.51 23.29
C ALA A 152 17.05 -26.03 23.23
N PHE A 153 17.94 -25.34 22.50
CA PHE A 153 19.36 -25.65 22.49
C PHE A 153 19.99 -25.48 23.88
N GLY A 154 19.70 -24.36 24.56
CA GLY A 154 20.16 -24.14 25.93
C GLY A 154 19.72 -25.25 26.88
N ALA A 155 18.43 -25.63 26.83
CA ALA A 155 17.86 -26.69 27.64
C ALA A 155 18.52 -28.06 27.38
N LYS A 156 18.76 -28.41 26.10
CA LYS A 156 19.48 -29.64 25.72
C LYS A 156 20.90 -29.71 26.27
N ASN A 157 21.53 -28.56 26.52
CA ASN A 157 22.87 -28.44 27.07
C ASN A 157 22.88 -28.11 28.58
N GLY A 158 21.75 -28.27 29.27
CA GLY A 158 21.66 -28.08 30.73
C GLY A 158 21.59 -26.62 31.19
N VAL A 159 21.45 -25.65 30.28
CA VAL A 159 21.28 -24.23 30.60
C VAL A 159 19.79 -23.93 30.71
N LEU A 160 19.27 -23.89 31.95
CA LEU A 160 17.84 -23.72 32.27
C LEU A 160 17.53 -22.37 32.96
N ALA A 161 18.29 -21.32 32.66
CA ALA A 161 18.07 -20.01 33.25
C ALA A 161 16.71 -19.41 32.79
N VAL A 162 15.99 -18.80 33.74
CA VAL A 162 14.63 -18.22 33.51
C VAL A 162 14.55 -16.72 33.82
N GLY A 163 15.65 -16.12 34.30
CA GLY A 163 15.72 -14.71 34.69
C GLY A 163 16.03 -13.74 33.55
N PRO A 164 16.12 -12.42 33.84
CA PRO A 164 16.51 -11.41 32.86
C PRO A 164 17.80 -11.79 32.12
N GLY A 165 17.80 -11.63 30.79
CA GLY A 165 18.93 -12.01 29.93
C GLY A 165 19.00 -13.49 29.53
N SER A 166 18.13 -14.35 30.08
CA SER A 166 18.06 -15.77 29.70
C SER A 166 17.35 -16.02 28.37
N SER A 167 17.56 -17.20 27.79
CA SER A 167 16.83 -17.64 26.58
C SER A 167 15.32 -17.72 26.81
N MET A 168 14.86 -18.14 28.01
CA MET A 168 13.43 -18.16 28.32
C MET A 168 12.82 -16.77 28.45
N ALA A 169 13.55 -15.78 28.99
CA ALA A 169 13.09 -14.40 28.99
C ALA A 169 12.93 -13.84 27.55
N ARG A 170 13.84 -14.21 26.63
CA ARG A 170 13.73 -13.85 25.21
C ARG A 170 12.53 -14.53 24.54
N VAL A 171 12.24 -15.79 24.86
CA VAL A 171 11.04 -16.49 24.38
C VAL A 171 9.78 -15.77 24.86
N GLN A 172 9.72 -15.35 26.12
CA GLN A 172 8.57 -14.62 26.65
C GLN A 172 8.37 -13.27 25.94
N GLU A 173 9.44 -12.49 25.78
CA GLU A 173 9.37 -11.21 25.06
C GLU A 173 8.92 -11.38 23.60
N ALA A 174 9.50 -12.36 22.89
CA ALA A 174 9.14 -12.66 21.52
C ALA A 174 7.69 -13.16 21.39
N SER A 175 7.20 -13.93 22.37
CA SER A 175 5.82 -14.43 22.41
C SER A 175 4.81 -13.29 22.52
N VAL A 176 5.06 -12.32 23.41
CA VAL A 176 4.18 -11.15 23.57
C VAL A 176 4.16 -10.30 22.29
N LYS A 177 5.32 -10.09 21.67
CA LYS A 177 5.42 -9.34 20.40
C LYS A 177 4.71 -10.06 19.25
N ALA A 178 4.88 -11.37 19.13
CA ALA A 178 4.22 -12.18 18.10
C ALA A 178 2.71 -12.19 18.29
N ALA A 179 2.21 -12.33 19.52
CA ALA A 179 0.78 -12.28 19.82
C ALA A 179 0.16 -10.94 19.39
N GLY A 180 0.77 -9.81 19.77
CA GLY A 180 0.27 -8.49 19.36
C GLY A 180 0.31 -8.27 17.84
N ALA A 181 1.31 -8.83 17.14
CA ALA A 181 1.37 -8.72 15.68
C ALA A 181 0.30 -9.57 14.97
N VAL A 182 -0.03 -10.75 15.50
CA VAL A 182 -1.13 -11.59 14.99
C VAL A 182 -2.48 -10.93 15.21
N GLU A 183 -2.70 -10.31 16.38
CA GLU A 183 -3.92 -9.54 16.65
C GLU A 183 -4.07 -8.35 15.69
N ALA A 184 -2.97 -7.63 15.41
CA ALA A 184 -2.97 -6.54 14.45
C ALA A 184 -3.27 -7.01 13.01
N LEU A 185 -2.73 -8.16 12.60
CA LEU A 185 -3.04 -8.80 11.33
C LEU A 185 -4.52 -9.17 11.23
N GLN A 186 -5.10 -9.75 12.29
CA GLN A 186 -6.52 -10.08 12.31
C GLN A 186 -7.39 -8.83 12.17
N ALA A 187 -7.09 -7.77 12.92
CA ALA A 187 -7.81 -6.50 12.82
C ALA A 187 -7.69 -5.86 11.42
N ALA A 188 -6.55 -6.02 10.74
CA ALA A 188 -6.38 -5.55 9.36
C ALA A 188 -7.20 -6.39 8.37
N ARG A 189 -7.29 -7.71 8.56
CA ARG A 189 -8.13 -8.61 7.75
C ARG A 189 -9.61 -8.26 7.88
N ASP A 190 -10.09 -8.07 9.09
CA ASP A 190 -11.51 -7.76 9.35
C ASP A 190 -11.91 -6.45 8.65
N ARG A 191 -11.07 -5.41 8.76
CA ARG A 191 -11.29 -4.12 8.09
C ARG A 191 -11.25 -4.22 6.55
N PHE A 192 -10.41 -5.08 6.00
CA PHE A 192 -10.35 -5.31 4.56
C PHE A 192 -11.60 -6.04 4.05
N ALA A 193 -12.09 -7.03 4.81
CA ALA A 193 -13.31 -7.76 4.51
C ALA A 193 -14.57 -6.88 4.62
N GLU A 194 -14.70 -6.07 5.67
CA GLU A 194 -15.80 -5.11 5.85
C GLU A 194 -15.94 -4.11 4.70
N ALA A 195 -14.81 -3.79 4.05
CA ALA A 195 -14.76 -2.89 2.91
C ALA A 195 -15.23 -3.51 1.58
N GLY A 196 -15.67 -4.78 1.58
CA GLY A 196 -16.02 -5.51 0.36
C GLY A 196 -14.81 -5.99 -0.42
N GLY A 197 -13.61 -5.92 0.17
CA GLY A 197 -12.41 -6.55 -0.39
C GLY A 197 -12.63 -8.06 -0.48
N ARG A 198 -12.81 -8.56 -1.71
CA ARG A 198 -12.62 -9.99 -1.95
C ARG A 198 -11.12 -10.19 -2.07
N ALA A 199 -10.58 -11.10 -1.26
CA ALA A 199 -9.29 -11.71 -1.54
C ALA A 199 -9.43 -12.59 -2.79
N ASP A 200 -9.80 -12.01 -3.94
CA ASP A 200 -9.67 -12.68 -5.23
C ASP A 200 -8.20 -12.60 -5.65
N GLY A 201 -7.32 -13.12 -4.77
CA GLY A 201 -5.89 -13.26 -5.01
C GLY A 201 -5.63 -14.43 -5.95
N SER A 202 -6.50 -14.68 -6.94
CA SER A 202 -6.30 -15.71 -7.95
C SER A 202 -5.12 -15.37 -8.85
N ALA A 203 -4.99 -14.10 -9.23
CA ALA A 203 -3.82 -13.59 -9.96
C ALA A 203 -2.53 -13.64 -9.10
N ASP A 204 -2.60 -13.22 -7.84
CA ASP A 204 -1.44 -13.24 -6.93
C ASP A 204 -1.01 -14.65 -6.54
N ARG A 205 -1.97 -15.58 -6.36
CA ARG A 205 -1.69 -17.01 -6.17
C ARG A 205 -1.00 -17.61 -7.39
N GLY A 206 -1.41 -17.22 -8.60
CA GLY A 206 -0.74 -17.61 -9.84
C GLY A 206 0.71 -17.13 -9.90
N ALA A 207 0.95 -15.85 -9.58
CA ALA A 207 2.30 -15.28 -9.51
C ALA A 207 3.16 -15.95 -8.43
N TRP A 208 2.59 -16.23 -7.26
CA TRP A 208 3.24 -16.97 -6.17
C TRP A 208 3.60 -18.40 -6.57
N GLN A 209 2.69 -19.12 -7.21
CA GLN A 209 2.96 -20.48 -7.71
C GLN A 209 4.05 -20.48 -8.77
N ALA A 210 4.03 -19.53 -9.71
CA ALA A 210 5.07 -19.37 -10.71
C ALA A 210 6.44 -19.13 -10.05
N LYS A 211 6.51 -18.25 -9.04
CA LYS A 211 7.76 -17.99 -8.32
C LYS A 211 8.25 -19.18 -7.52
N LEU A 212 7.35 -19.94 -6.90
CA LEU A 212 7.70 -21.18 -6.20
C LEU A 212 8.23 -22.24 -7.16
N GLN A 213 7.67 -22.34 -8.36
CA GLN A 213 8.16 -23.25 -9.39
C GLN A 213 9.57 -22.85 -9.86
N GLU A 214 9.80 -21.55 -10.10
CA GLU A 214 11.13 -21.01 -10.43
C GLU A 214 12.16 -21.37 -9.36
N LEU A 215 11.86 -21.11 -8.07
CA LEU A 215 12.74 -21.41 -6.95
C LEU A 215 12.98 -22.91 -6.78
N SER A 216 11.96 -23.74 -7.00
CA SER A 216 12.07 -25.20 -6.90
C SER A 216 13.00 -25.77 -7.97
N LEU A 217 12.95 -25.21 -9.19
CA LEU A 217 13.86 -25.57 -10.27
C LEU A 217 15.29 -25.10 -9.98
N ALA A 218 15.45 -23.86 -9.53
CA ALA A 218 16.76 -23.27 -9.22
C ALA A 218 17.50 -24.01 -8.09
N HIS A 219 16.76 -24.55 -7.11
CA HIS A 219 17.32 -25.23 -5.94
C HIS A 219 17.07 -26.75 -5.94
N ALA A 220 16.86 -27.35 -7.11
CA ALA A 220 16.60 -28.80 -7.25
C ALA A 220 17.72 -29.68 -6.65
N SER A 221 18.96 -29.19 -6.63
CA SER A 221 20.13 -29.87 -6.05
C SER A 221 20.25 -29.75 -4.53
N ALA A 222 19.34 -29.02 -3.86
CA ALA A 222 19.33 -28.82 -2.42
C ALA A 222 18.04 -29.41 -1.78
N PRO A 223 18.04 -30.69 -1.39
CA PRO A 223 16.84 -31.39 -0.92
C PRO A 223 16.13 -30.72 0.26
N ALA A 224 16.89 -30.14 1.19
CA ALA A 224 16.34 -29.41 2.34
C ALA A 224 15.58 -28.14 1.93
N VAL A 225 16.09 -27.40 0.93
CA VAL A 225 15.43 -26.21 0.41
C VAL A 225 14.17 -26.61 -0.38
N ALA A 226 14.25 -27.67 -1.19
CA ALA A 226 13.11 -28.18 -1.94
C ALA A 226 11.96 -28.67 -1.03
N ALA A 227 12.26 -29.23 0.15
CA ALA A 227 11.27 -29.65 1.12
C ALA A 227 10.49 -28.46 1.72
N GLU A 228 11.18 -27.37 2.07
CA GLU A 228 10.54 -26.15 2.58
C GLU A 228 9.73 -25.42 1.49
N LEU A 229 10.24 -25.36 0.25
CA LEU A 229 9.48 -24.79 -0.88
C LEU A 229 8.19 -25.58 -1.17
N ARG A 230 8.22 -26.91 -1.03
CA ARG A 230 7.02 -27.76 -1.17
C ARG A 230 6.02 -27.50 -0.04
N ARG A 231 6.49 -27.34 1.19
CA ARG A 231 5.65 -27.00 2.35
C ARG A 231 4.96 -25.64 2.17
N LEU A 232 5.70 -24.65 1.67
CA LEU A 232 5.17 -23.33 1.34
C LEU A 232 4.10 -23.42 0.23
N SER A 233 4.34 -24.23 -0.80
CA SER A 233 3.36 -24.49 -1.87
C SER A 233 2.03 -25.07 -1.32
N GLN A 234 2.11 -26.01 -0.39
CA GLN A 234 0.91 -26.58 0.26
C GLN A 234 0.13 -25.53 1.07
N SER A 235 0.82 -24.67 1.82
CA SER A 235 0.15 -23.60 2.59
C SER A 235 -0.61 -22.59 1.73
N ILE A 236 -0.28 -22.46 0.45
CA ILE A 236 -0.98 -21.60 -0.51
C ILE A 236 -2.19 -22.31 -1.12
N ALA A 237 -2.15 -23.65 -1.23
CA ALA A 237 -3.25 -24.46 -1.72
C ALA A 237 -4.37 -24.62 -0.68
N ASP A 238 -4.01 -24.62 0.60
CA ASP A 238 -4.94 -24.78 1.73
C ASP A 238 -5.61 -23.47 2.20
N GLY A 239 -5.15 -22.32 1.68
CA GLY A 239 -5.64 -20.97 2.01
C GLY A 239 -6.54 -20.34 0.94
#